data_AF-A0A811QD11-F1
#
_entry.id   AF-A0A811QD11-F1
#
_cell.length_a   1.000
_cell.length_b   1.000
_cell.length_c   1.000
_cell.angle_alpha   90.00
_cell.angle_beta   90.00
_cell.angle_gamma   90.00
#
_symmetry.space_group_name_H-M   'P 1'
#
loop_
_entity.id
_entity.type
_entity.pdbx_description
1 polymer ?
#
loop_
_entity_poly.entity_id
_entity_poly.type
_entity_poly.pdbx_seq_one_letter_code
_entity_poly.pdbx_strand_id
1 'polypeptide(L)'
;MELCEALSFCAEDTGGYFPTEAAARALVRRAGGGGGDGTGATPNCLQAFEKISRRQPTQCLQAGMINAVLAYVDFFAASIKRVAVSAVANACKKVPADCSQFVLDSVPTLCNLLQSEDKMIVEKVAACLISIVDSFSTSVDLVDQLCHQGVIEKVLPLIHTGGLTALSPSTCSNLIGLC
;
A
#
# COMPACT_ATOMS: atom_id res chain seq x y z
N MET A 1 9.60 -14.29 16.98
CA MET A 1 10.76 -13.43 17.28
C MET A 1 11.61 -13.20 16.03
N GLU A 2 11.69 -14.16 15.10
CA GLU A 2 12.63 -14.10 13.95
C GLU A 2 12.34 -13.09 12.82
N LEU A 3 11.10 -12.61 12.66
CA LEU A 3 10.74 -11.81 11.47
C LEU A 3 11.07 -10.31 11.57
N CYS A 4 11.02 -9.73 12.77
CA CYS A 4 11.51 -8.37 12.97
C CYS A 4 13.04 -8.32 12.78
N GLU A 5 13.77 -9.34 13.19
CA GLU A 5 15.22 -9.44 12.96
C GLU A 5 15.54 -9.68 11.49
N ALA A 6 14.85 -10.60 10.80
CA ALA A 6 15.05 -10.82 9.37
C ALA A 6 14.77 -9.55 8.55
N LEU A 7 13.71 -8.80 8.87
CA LEU A 7 13.40 -7.53 8.20
C LEU A 7 14.38 -6.40 8.59
N SER A 8 14.92 -6.40 9.80
CA SER A 8 15.97 -5.45 10.20
C SER A 8 17.28 -5.77 9.48
N PHE A 9 17.63 -7.06 9.35
CA PHE A 9 18.79 -7.54 8.61
C PHE A 9 18.68 -7.24 7.11
N CYS A 10 17.50 -7.44 6.49
CA CYS A 10 17.25 -7.04 5.10
C CYS A 10 17.27 -5.51 4.88
N ALA A 11 17.10 -4.69 5.93
CA ALA A 11 17.27 -3.24 5.80
C ALA A 11 18.75 -2.82 5.81
N GLU A 12 19.65 -3.69 6.28
CA GLU A 12 21.10 -3.48 6.36
C GLU A 12 21.85 -4.22 5.25
N ASP A 13 21.34 -5.35 4.77
CA ASP A 13 21.98 -6.18 3.75
C ASP A 13 21.41 -5.93 2.35
N THR A 14 22.27 -5.50 1.43
CA THR A 14 21.92 -5.14 0.05
C THR A 14 21.69 -6.32 -0.89
N GLY A 15 21.69 -7.57 -0.43
CA GLY A 15 21.52 -8.70 -1.34
C GLY A 15 21.03 -9.99 -0.68
N GLY A 16 19.72 -10.24 -0.73
CA GLY A 16 19.23 -11.60 -0.51
C GLY A 16 17.75 -11.68 -0.16
N TYR A 17 17.02 -12.38 -1.02
CA TYR A 17 15.73 -13.05 -0.81
C TYR A 17 14.90 -12.62 0.42
N PHE A 18 13.79 -11.93 0.15
CA PHE A 18 12.84 -11.46 1.15
C PHE A 18 11.89 -12.60 1.60
N PRO A 19 11.77 -12.91 2.92
CA PRO A 19 10.96 -14.02 3.42
C PRO A 19 9.47 -13.64 3.51
N THR A 20 8.81 -13.66 2.36
CA THR A 20 7.43 -13.20 2.11
C THR A 20 6.35 -13.92 2.90
N GLU A 21 6.36 -15.25 2.84
CA GLU A 21 5.36 -16.10 3.50
C GLU A 21 5.44 -16.00 5.03
N ALA A 22 6.66 -15.88 5.53
CA ALA A 22 6.92 -15.71 6.95
C ALA A 22 6.46 -14.32 7.42
N ALA A 23 6.80 -13.25 6.68
CA ALA A 23 6.37 -11.88 6.97
C ALA A 23 4.83 -11.76 6.98
N ALA A 24 4.15 -12.34 5.98
CA ALA A 24 2.70 -12.41 5.94
C ALA A 24 2.13 -13.12 7.18
N ARG A 25 2.61 -14.33 7.52
CA ARG A 25 2.14 -15.08 8.70
C ARG A 25 2.37 -14.36 10.04
N ALA A 26 3.47 -13.62 10.20
CA ALA A 26 3.67 -12.82 11.40
C ALA A 26 2.77 -11.59 11.49
N LEU A 27 2.46 -10.95 10.35
CA LEU A 27 1.46 -9.88 10.31
C LEU A 27 0.10 -10.43 10.78
N VAL A 28 -0.30 -11.62 10.32
CA VAL A 28 -1.53 -12.29 10.76
C VAL A 28 -1.54 -12.59 12.26
N ARG A 29 -0.47 -13.19 12.78
CA ARG A 29 -0.38 -13.51 14.23
C ARG A 29 -0.47 -12.28 15.11
N ARG A 30 -0.01 -11.12 14.64
CA ARG A 30 0.04 -9.89 15.43
C ARG A 30 -1.21 -9.03 15.27
N ALA A 31 -1.89 -9.09 14.13
CA ALA A 31 -3.20 -8.48 13.94
C ALA A 31 -4.29 -9.14 14.81
N GLY A 32 -4.15 -10.44 15.09
CA GLY A 32 -5.05 -11.19 15.98
C GLY A 32 -4.71 -11.14 17.49
N GLY A 33 -3.60 -10.49 17.90
CA GLY A 33 -3.09 -10.56 19.27
C GLY A 33 -2.95 -9.18 19.93
N GLY A 34 -3.95 -8.79 20.72
CA GLY A 34 -3.91 -7.58 21.54
C GLY A 34 -2.94 -7.67 22.73
N GLY A 35 -2.41 -6.51 23.12
CA GLY A 35 -1.85 -6.26 24.45
C GLY A 35 -0.36 -6.60 24.62
N GLY A 36 0.45 -5.60 24.97
CA GLY A 36 1.85 -5.82 25.39
C GLY A 36 2.66 -4.53 25.45
N ASP A 37 2.68 -3.94 26.65
CA ASP A 37 3.48 -2.82 27.11
C ASP A 37 5.01 -3.00 26.91
N GLY A 38 5.72 -1.87 26.84
CA GLY A 38 7.07 -1.71 27.40
C GLY A 38 8.30 -2.29 26.67
N THR A 39 9.22 -1.38 26.31
CA THR A 39 10.69 -1.55 26.34
C THR A 39 11.37 -2.56 25.40
N GLY A 40 12.10 -2.03 24.40
CA GLY A 40 13.05 -2.77 23.54
C GLY A 40 12.67 -2.67 22.06
N ALA A 41 13.10 -1.60 21.38
CA ALA A 41 12.65 -1.24 20.04
C ALA A 41 13.16 -2.19 18.95
N THR A 42 12.54 -3.36 18.79
CA THR A 42 12.51 -4.02 17.48
C THR A 42 11.51 -3.26 16.60
N PRO A 43 11.89 -2.80 15.39
CA PRO A 43 10.96 -2.13 14.50
C PRO A 43 9.77 -3.04 14.23
N ASN A 44 8.53 -2.52 14.36
CA ASN A 44 7.33 -3.25 13.96
C ASN A 44 7.49 -3.69 12.49
N CYS A 45 7.15 -4.93 12.14
CA CYS A 45 7.35 -5.47 10.80
C CYS A 45 6.84 -4.54 9.69
N LEU A 46 5.73 -3.82 9.94
CA LEU A 46 5.20 -2.82 8.99
C LEU A 46 6.06 -1.57 8.86
N GLN A 47 6.71 -1.12 9.93
CA GLN A 47 7.68 -0.01 9.85
C GLN A 47 8.95 -0.43 9.11
N ALA A 48 9.39 -1.67 9.27
CA ALA A 48 10.49 -2.21 8.49
C ALA A 48 10.10 -2.31 7.00
N PHE A 49 8.92 -2.85 6.71
CA PHE A 49 8.37 -2.86 5.35
C PHE A 49 8.25 -1.44 4.76
N GLU A 50 7.77 -0.46 5.53
CA GLU A 50 7.69 0.92 5.07
C GLU A 50 9.07 1.47 4.69
N LYS A 51 10.13 1.14 5.44
CA LYS A 51 11.50 1.53 5.10
C LYS A 51 12.01 0.81 3.85
N ILE A 52 11.78 -0.50 3.74
CA ILE A 52 12.24 -1.31 2.61
C ILE A 52 11.51 -0.92 1.33
N SER A 53 10.19 -0.73 1.37
CA SER A 53 9.38 -0.28 0.22
C SER A 53 9.86 1.06 -0.37
N ARG A 54 10.48 1.93 0.42
CA ARG A 54 11.12 3.16 -0.10
C ARG A 54 12.43 2.91 -0.82
N ARG A 55 13.19 1.90 -0.41
CA ARG A 55 14.52 1.57 -0.97
C ARG A 55 14.43 0.59 -2.13
N GLN A 56 13.55 -0.39 -2.04
CA GLN A 56 13.43 -1.53 -2.95
C GLN A 56 11.94 -1.81 -3.28
N PRO A 57 11.22 -0.85 -3.90
CA PRO A 57 9.79 -1.00 -4.22
C PRO A 57 9.51 -2.22 -5.10
N THR A 58 10.35 -2.49 -6.10
CA THR A 58 10.20 -3.65 -7.00
C THR A 58 10.30 -4.98 -6.28
N GLN A 59 11.23 -5.11 -5.33
CA GLN A 59 11.40 -6.37 -4.59
C GLN A 59 10.17 -6.63 -3.72
N CYS A 60 9.62 -5.60 -3.09
CA CYS A 60 8.38 -5.70 -2.32
C CYS A 60 7.17 -6.14 -3.17
N LEU A 61 7.11 -5.68 -4.42
CA LEU A 61 6.07 -6.06 -5.38
C LEU A 61 6.21 -7.53 -5.80
N GLN A 62 7.40 -7.95 -6.24
CA GLN A 62 7.68 -9.33 -6.63
C GLN A 62 7.49 -10.31 -5.47
N ALA A 63 7.76 -9.82 -4.26
CA ALA A 63 7.53 -10.52 -3.02
C ALA A 63 6.04 -10.70 -2.66
N GLY A 64 5.11 -10.10 -3.41
CA GLY A 64 3.67 -10.18 -3.10
C GLY A 64 3.29 -9.53 -1.77
N MET A 65 4.14 -8.63 -1.25
CA MET A 65 3.92 -7.99 0.04
C MET A 65 2.67 -7.13 0.07
N ILE A 66 2.38 -6.46 -1.05
CA ILE A 66 1.22 -5.58 -1.16
C ILE A 66 -0.05 -6.39 -0.94
N ASN A 67 -0.21 -7.50 -1.67
CA ASN A 67 -1.37 -8.35 -1.53
C ASN A 67 -1.47 -8.94 -0.11
N ALA A 68 -0.35 -9.40 0.45
CA ALA A 68 -0.32 -9.91 1.82
C ALA A 68 -0.73 -8.85 2.86
N VAL A 69 -0.28 -7.61 2.73
CA VAL A 69 -0.64 -6.51 3.65
C VAL A 69 -2.09 -6.09 3.47
N LEU A 70 -2.54 -5.96 2.22
CA LEU A 70 -3.92 -5.57 1.89
C LEU A 70 -4.95 -6.63 2.28
N ALA A 71 -4.62 -7.92 2.19
CA ALA A 71 -5.51 -9.00 2.63
C ALA A 71 -5.89 -8.90 4.12
N TYR A 72 -5.08 -8.23 4.95
CA TYR A 72 -5.35 -8.06 6.38
C TYR A 72 -5.60 -6.60 6.80
N VAL A 73 -5.61 -5.66 5.86
CA VAL A 73 -5.66 -4.22 6.17
C VAL A 73 -6.93 -3.81 6.91
N ASP A 74 -8.06 -4.46 6.62
CA ASP A 74 -9.34 -4.17 7.27
C ASP A 74 -9.35 -4.55 8.76
N PHE A 75 -8.53 -5.54 9.14
CA PHE A 75 -8.41 -6.01 10.52
C PHE A 75 -7.42 -5.18 11.35
N PHE A 76 -6.59 -4.34 10.71
CA PHE A 76 -5.63 -3.52 11.42
C PHE A 76 -6.28 -2.36 12.16
N ALA A 77 -5.71 -1.98 13.31
CA ALA A 77 -6.06 -0.71 13.96
C ALA A 77 -5.70 0.48 13.07
N ALA A 78 -6.37 1.63 13.22
CA ALA A 78 -6.16 2.81 12.37
C ALA A 78 -4.68 3.27 12.29
N SER A 79 -3.96 3.24 13.42
CA SER A 79 -2.53 3.56 13.47
C SER A 79 -1.66 2.62 12.63
N ILE A 80 -2.02 1.33 12.59
CA ILE A 80 -1.33 0.30 11.83
C ILE A 80 -1.70 0.37 10.35
N LYS A 81 -2.97 0.62 10.02
CA LYS A 81 -3.42 0.86 8.64
C LYS A 81 -2.66 1.99 7.98
N ARG A 82 -2.43 3.12 8.68
CA ARG A 82 -1.66 4.25 8.14
C ARG A 82 -0.25 3.84 7.71
N VAL A 83 0.45 3.04 8.52
CA VAL A 83 1.80 2.55 8.18
C VAL A 83 1.73 1.55 7.02
N ALA A 84 0.77 0.63 7.05
CA ALA A 84 0.55 -0.35 5.99
C ALA A 84 0.29 0.32 4.63
N VAL A 85 -0.65 1.28 4.59
CA VAL A 85 -1.01 2.06 3.39
C VAL A 85 0.17 2.90 2.92
N SER A 86 0.92 3.52 3.82
CA SER A 86 2.14 4.26 3.45
C SER A 86 3.18 3.35 2.81
N ALA A 87 3.37 2.14 3.33
CA ALA A 87 4.30 1.16 2.78
C ALA A 87 3.85 0.66 1.39
N VAL A 88 2.55 0.38 1.23
CA VAL A 88 1.96 0.04 -0.08
C VAL A 88 2.13 1.18 -1.08
N ALA A 89 1.82 2.42 -0.69
CA ALA A 89 1.99 3.59 -1.53
C ALA A 89 3.44 3.82 -1.98
N ASN A 90 4.41 3.56 -1.09
CA ASN A 90 5.83 3.63 -1.44
C ASN A 90 6.21 2.56 -2.48
N ALA A 91 5.71 1.32 -2.33
CA ALA A 91 5.96 0.24 -3.25
C ALA A 91 5.30 0.48 -4.63
N CYS A 92 4.12 1.09 -4.66
CA CYS A 92 3.37 1.41 -5.87
C CYS A 92 3.82 2.69 -6.60
N LYS A 93 4.82 3.41 -6.09
CA LYS A 93 5.23 4.71 -6.65
C LYS A 93 5.81 4.61 -8.07
N LYS A 94 6.47 3.50 -8.39
CA LYS A 94 7.00 3.18 -9.71
C LYS A 94 6.87 1.68 -9.93
N VAL A 95 5.79 1.28 -10.59
CA VAL A 95 5.49 -0.14 -10.81
C VAL A 95 6.11 -0.58 -12.14
N PRO A 96 7.07 -1.52 -12.14
CA PRO A 96 7.57 -2.09 -13.38
C PRO A 96 6.50 -3.00 -14.02
N ALA A 97 6.51 -3.09 -15.35
CA ALA A 97 5.53 -3.86 -16.12
C ALA A 97 5.40 -5.33 -15.67
N ASP A 98 6.52 -5.95 -15.29
CA ASP A 98 6.56 -7.34 -14.81
C ASP A 98 5.83 -7.55 -13.47
N CYS A 99 5.57 -6.46 -12.75
CA CYS A 99 4.88 -6.47 -11.46
C CYS A 99 3.47 -5.87 -11.51
N SER A 100 3.01 -5.44 -12.69
CA SER A 100 1.73 -4.73 -12.82
C SER A 100 0.54 -5.56 -12.34
N GLN A 101 0.55 -6.86 -12.60
CA GLN A 101 -0.53 -7.77 -12.20
C GLN A 101 -0.72 -7.80 -10.68
N PHE A 102 0.36 -7.83 -9.88
CA PHE A 102 0.28 -7.79 -8.42
C PHE A 102 -0.41 -6.52 -7.90
N VAL A 103 -0.21 -5.41 -8.60
CA VAL A 103 -0.83 -4.13 -8.26
C VAL A 103 -2.28 -4.09 -8.73
N LEU A 104 -2.58 -4.58 -9.93
CA LEU A 104 -3.94 -4.65 -10.45
C LEU A 104 -4.88 -5.45 -9.53
N ASP A 105 -4.44 -6.62 -9.05
CA ASP A 105 -5.20 -7.42 -8.07
C ASP A 105 -5.44 -6.67 -6.74
N SER A 106 -4.57 -5.73 -6.41
CA SER A 106 -4.60 -4.94 -5.18
C SER A 106 -5.48 -3.68 -5.28
N VAL A 107 -5.77 -3.22 -6.50
CA VAL A 107 -6.52 -1.98 -6.77
C VAL A 107 -7.93 -1.98 -6.16
N PRO A 108 -8.75 -3.05 -6.25
CA PRO A 108 -10.06 -3.08 -5.63
C PRO A 108 -10.02 -2.83 -4.12
N THR A 109 -9.02 -3.41 -3.43
CA THR A 109 -8.83 -3.22 -1.99
C THR A 109 -8.41 -1.79 -1.66
N LEU A 110 -7.55 -1.19 -2.48
CA LEU A 110 -7.20 0.24 -2.36
C LEU A 110 -8.44 1.11 -2.56
N CYS A 111 -9.26 0.83 -3.57
CA CYS A 111 -10.51 1.54 -3.81
C CYS A 111 -11.53 1.41 -2.66
N ASN A 112 -11.54 0.28 -1.93
CA ASN A 112 -12.34 0.15 -0.72
C ASN A 112 -11.80 1.04 0.42
N LEU A 113 -10.48 1.13 0.56
CA LEU A 113 -9.86 2.00 1.57
C LEU A 113 -10.12 3.49 1.35
N LEU A 114 -10.44 3.93 0.13
CA LEU A 114 -10.89 5.30 -0.15
C LEU A 114 -12.19 5.68 0.58
N GLN A 115 -13.01 4.69 0.96
CA GLN A 115 -14.24 4.90 1.73
C GLN A 115 -13.99 4.93 3.25
N SER A 116 -12.72 4.93 3.68
CA SER A 116 -12.36 5.02 5.10
C SER A 116 -12.72 6.39 5.68
N GLU A 117 -13.10 6.41 6.97
CA GLU A 117 -13.34 7.65 7.72
C GLU A 117 -12.04 8.43 8.02
N ASP A 118 -10.88 7.76 7.96
CA ASP A 118 -9.57 8.36 8.22
C ASP A 118 -9.02 9.09 7.00
N LYS A 119 -9.09 10.42 7.01
CA LYS A 119 -8.61 11.29 5.93
C LYS A 119 -7.14 11.05 5.55
N MET A 120 -6.27 10.69 6.50
CA MET A 120 -4.87 10.42 6.18
C MET A 120 -4.72 9.12 5.37
N ILE A 121 -5.57 8.13 5.63
CA ILE A 121 -5.60 6.90 4.83
C ILE A 121 -6.10 7.23 3.43
N VAL A 122 -7.24 7.93 3.32
CA VAL A 122 -7.85 8.28 2.03
C VAL A 122 -6.87 9.07 1.16
N GLU A 123 -6.19 10.08 1.70
CA GLU A 123 -5.18 10.87 0.98
C GLU A 123 -4.02 10.01 0.47
N LYS A 124 -3.50 9.10 1.30
CA LYS A 124 -2.37 8.22 0.92
C LYS A 124 -2.78 7.21 -0.14
N VAL A 125 -3.98 6.65 -0.03
CA VAL A 125 -4.53 5.72 -1.02
C VAL A 125 -4.78 6.43 -2.35
N ALA A 126 -5.36 7.63 -2.32
CA ALA A 126 -5.58 8.43 -3.53
C ALA A 126 -4.25 8.74 -4.25
N ALA A 127 -3.23 9.20 -3.51
CA ALA A 127 -1.90 9.42 -4.06
C ALA A 127 -1.25 8.14 -4.62
N CYS A 128 -1.49 7.00 -3.96
CA CYS A 128 -1.05 5.69 -4.44
C CYS A 128 -1.70 5.34 -5.78
N LEU A 129 -3.04 5.46 -5.89
CA LEU A 129 -3.78 5.17 -7.12
C LEU A 129 -3.33 6.06 -8.28
N ILE A 130 -3.12 7.36 -8.04
CA ILE A 130 -2.54 8.27 -9.06
C ILE A 130 -1.20 7.76 -9.56
N SER A 131 -0.30 7.37 -8.64
CA SER A 131 1.04 6.88 -9.01
C SER A 131 0.99 5.56 -9.79
N ILE A 132 0.02 4.70 -9.50
CA ILE A 132 -0.21 3.45 -10.23
C ILE A 132 -0.69 3.75 -11.65
N VAL A 133 -1.69 4.62 -11.79
CA VAL A 133 -2.22 5.01 -13.11
C VAL A 133 -1.14 5.68 -13.95
N ASP A 134 -0.34 6.58 -13.35
CA ASP A 134 0.80 7.21 -14.00
C ASP A 134 1.84 6.17 -14.46
N SER A 135 2.14 5.17 -13.61
CA SER A 135 3.04 4.06 -13.96
C SER A 135 2.52 3.21 -15.12
N PHE A 136 1.20 3.09 -15.28
CA PHE A 136 0.58 2.29 -16.34
C PHE A 136 0.18 3.11 -17.58
N SER A 137 0.28 4.44 -17.51
CA SER A 137 -0.14 5.37 -18.58
C SER A 137 0.49 5.07 -19.96
N THR A 138 1.65 4.41 -19.97
CA THR A 138 2.35 4.01 -21.21
C THR A 138 1.78 2.74 -21.86
N SER A 139 0.88 2.02 -21.20
CA SER A 139 0.27 0.76 -21.67
C SER A 139 -1.24 0.84 -21.64
N VAL A 140 -1.85 0.86 -22.82
CA VAL A 140 -3.31 0.95 -22.98
C VAL A 140 -4.01 -0.24 -22.32
N ASP A 141 -3.48 -1.46 -22.45
CA ASP A 141 -4.05 -2.67 -21.85
C ASP A 141 -4.08 -2.64 -20.32
N LEU A 142 -3.07 -2.06 -19.68
CA LEU A 142 -3.02 -1.93 -18.22
C LEU A 142 -3.95 -0.83 -17.71
N VAL A 143 -4.06 0.28 -18.45
CA VAL A 143 -5.02 1.35 -18.13
C VAL A 143 -6.46 0.86 -18.28
N ASP A 144 -6.75 0.11 -19.34
CA ASP A 144 -8.07 -0.51 -19.53
C ASP A 144 -8.43 -1.45 -18.38
N GLN A 145 -7.48 -2.29 -17.95
CA GLN A 145 -7.67 -3.14 -16.77
C GLN A 145 -7.92 -2.33 -15.50
N LEU A 146 -7.20 -1.23 -15.26
CA LEU A 146 -7.45 -0.34 -14.12
C LEU A 146 -8.86 0.24 -14.13
N CYS A 147 -9.35 0.66 -15.30
CA CYS A 147 -10.71 1.16 -15.46
C CYS A 147 -11.74 0.09 -15.09
N HIS A 148 -11.53 -1.16 -15.53
CA HIS A 148 -12.37 -2.30 -15.17
C HIS A 148 -12.33 -2.66 -13.68
N GLN A 149 -11.30 -2.27 -12.93
CA GLN A 149 -11.25 -2.45 -11.47
C GLN A 149 -12.11 -1.43 -10.69
N GLY A 150 -12.83 -0.54 -11.36
CA GLY A 150 -13.76 0.40 -10.71
C GLY A 150 -13.07 1.62 -10.07
N VAL A 151 -11.84 1.93 -10.48
CA VAL A 151 -11.09 3.10 -9.97
C VAL A 151 -11.89 4.39 -10.17
N ILE A 152 -12.43 4.60 -11.36
CA ILE A 152 -13.22 5.80 -11.71
C ILE A 152 -14.47 5.89 -10.84
N GLU A 153 -15.22 4.80 -10.70
CA GLU A 153 -16.48 4.79 -9.93
C GLU A 153 -16.27 5.13 -8.44
N LYS A 154 -15.09 4.82 -7.89
CA LYS A 154 -14.76 5.07 -6.49
C LYS A 154 -14.07 6.42 -6.26
N VAL A 155 -13.36 6.93 -7.25
CA VAL A 155 -12.71 8.25 -7.21
C VAL A 155 -13.70 9.37 -7.52
N LEU A 156 -14.62 9.17 -8.45
CA LEU A 156 -15.55 10.20 -8.92
C LEU A 156 -16.45 10.79 -7.82
N PRO A 157 -16.99 10.01 -6.85
CA PRO A 157 -17.71 10.54 -5.69
C PRO A 157 -16.85 11.41 -4.78
N LEU A 158 -15.56 11.09 -4.63
CA LEU A 158 -14.64 11.91 -3.81
C LEU A 158 -14.44 13.30 -4.40
N ILE A 159 -14.44 13.39 -5.73
CA ILE A 159 -14.36 14.67 -6.45
C ILE A 159 -15.68 15.43 -6.30
N HIS A 160 -16.82 14.75 -6.45
CA HIS A 160 -18.14 15.39 -6.50
C HIS A 160 -18.67 15.84 -5.13
N THR A 161 -18.44 15.08 -4.05
CA THR A 161 -19.07 15.30 -2.74
C THR A 161 -18.23 16.17 -1.79
N GLY A 162 -17.19 16.86 -2.28
CA GLY A 162 -16.41 17.82 -1.49
C GLY A 162 -15.00 17.38 -1.13
N GLY A 163 -14.24 16.89 -2.12
CA GLY A 163 -12.81 16.56 -2.02
C GLY A 163 -11.93 17.68 -1.43
N LEU A 164 -12.44 18.90 -1.29
CA LEU A 164 -11.80 20.05 -0.66
C LEU A 164 -11.54 19.91 0.86
N THR A 165 -12.17 18.96 1.57
CA THR A 165 -11.99 18.83 3.04
C THR A 165 -11.24 17.58 3.48
N ALA A 166 -11.05 16.60 2.61
CA ALA A 166 -10.39 15.34 2.92
C ALA A 166 -9.08 15.12 2.17
N LEU A 167 -8.94 15.69 0.97
CA LEU A 167 -7.78 15.51 0.11
C LEU A 167 -6.99 16.80 -0.06
N SER A 168 -5.68 16.68 -0.30
CA SER A 168 -4.87 17.84 -0.65
C SER A 168 -5.25 18.38 -2.04
N PRO A 169 -5.08 19.70 -2.29
CA PRO A 169 -5.41 20.30 -3.58
C PRO A 169 -4.69 19.63 -4.76
N SER A 170 -3.43 19.24 -4.57
CA SER A 170 -2.62 18.53 -5.55
C SER A 170 -3.18 17.15 -5.89
N THR A 171 -3.62 16.39 -4.89
CA THR A 171 -4.19 15.05 -5.08
C THR A 171 -5.53 15.19 -5.82
N CYS A 172 -6.37 16.15 -5.44
CA CYS A 172 -7.61 16.44 -6.16
C CYS A 172 -7.39 16.79 -7.64
N SER A 173 -6.46 17.70 -7.95
CA SER A 173 -6.17 18.08 -9.35
C SER A 173 -5.70 16.88 -10.19
N ASN A 174 -4.88 16.00 -9.60
CA ASN A 174 -4.42 14.81 -10.29
C ASN A 174 -5.54 13.79 -10.50
N LEU A 175 -6.43 13.57 -9.51
CA LEU A 175 -7.59 12.69 -9.68
C LEU A 175 -8.55 13.20 -10.76
N ILE A 176 -8.74 14.51 -10.88
CA ILE A 176 -9.56 15.10 -11.96
C ILE A 176 -8.93 14.80 -13.32
N GLY A 177 -7.60 14.82 -13.44
CA GLY A 177 -6.90 14.45 -14.68
C GLY A 177 -6.99 12.97 -15.05
N LEU A 178 -7.48 12.10 -14.15
CA LEU A 178 -7.71 10.67 -14.43
C LEU A 178 -9.09 10.37 -15.01
N CYS A 179 -10.05 11.29 -14.85
CA CYS A 179 -11.43 11.17 -15.34
C CYS A 179 -11.58 11.83 -16.71
#